data_AF-A0AAP9EUA4-F1
#
_entry.id   AF-A0AAP9EUA4-F1
#
_cell.length_a   1.000
_cell.length_b   1.000
_cell.length_c   1.000
_cell.angle_alpha   90.00
_cell.angle_beta   90.00
_cell.angle_gamma   90.00
#
_symmetry.space_group_name_H-M   'P 1'
#
loop_
_entity.id
_entity.type
_entity.pdbx_description
1 polymer ?
#
loop_
_entity_poly.entity_id
_entity_poly.type
_entity_poly.pdbx_seq_one_letter_code
_entity_poly.pdbx_strand_id
1 'polypeptide(L)'
;MSGTLNTKVFDDIVAKLDGINLCKDLQDFTSVIMADLNKQLAWIKDQIESLAPFADLLEAPGADLAKLATWAEKMISALVQPGYQAYLKMMADLETLTTQITRVMAAITAAAARITSCAITFPVTEIVG
;
A
#
# COMPACT_ATOMS: atom_id res chain seq x y z
N MET A 1 -5.62 -6.86 -5.54
CA MET A 1 -5.67 -7.59 -4.26
C MET A 1 -7.14 -7.74 -3.88
N SER A 2 -7.67 -8.96 -3.79
CA SER A 2 -9.04 -9.18 -3.33
C SER A 2 -9.11 -8.98 -1.82
N GLY A 3 -9.31 -7.73 -1.40
CA GLY A 3 -9.51 -7.35 -0.01
C GLY A 3 -10.95 -7.61 0.43
N THR A 4 -11.35 -8.88 0.50
CA THR A 4 -12.64 -9.23 1.10
C THR A 4 -12.60 -8.88 2.59
N LEU A 5 -13.61 -8.16 3.08
CA LEU A 5 -13.72 -7.79 4.49
C LEU A 5 -13.66 -9.06 5.36
N ASN A 6 -12.65 -9.17 6.22
CA ASN A 6 -12.54 -10.27 7.17
C ASN A 6 -13.47 -10.00 8.37
N THR A 7 -14.67 -10.57 8.35
CA THR A 7 -15.67 -10.35 9.39
C THR A 7 -15.29 -10.97 10.73
N LYS A 8 -14.38 -11.96 10.75
CA LYS A 8 -13.94 -12.62 11.99
C LYS A 8 -13.29 -11.65 12.97
N VAL A 9 -12.67 -10.59 12.47
CA VAL A 9 -12.07 -9.55 13.32
C VAL A 9 -13.12 -8.84 14.19
N PHE A 10 -14.36 -8.72 13.71
CA PHE A 10 -15.45 -8.10 14.46
C PHE A 10 -15.95 -9.01 15.57
N ASP A 11 -16.06 -10.32 15.32
CA ASP A 11 -16.41 -11.31 16.36
C ASP A 11 -15.35 -11.31 17.49
N ASP A 12 -14.07 -11.22 17.12
CA ASP A 12 -12.97 -11.16 18.08
C ASP A 12 -12.95 -9.82 18.88
N ILE A 13 -13.43 -8.72 18.29
CA ILE A 13 -13.62 -7.43 18.98
C ILE A 13 -14.78 -7.53 19.98
N VAL A 14 -15.92 -8.11 19.57
CA VAL A 14 -17.09 -8.30 20.44
C VAL A 14 -16.74 -9.19 21.63
N ALA A 15 -16.08 -10.32 21.39
CA ALA A 15 -15.65 -11.21 22.46
C ALA A 15 -14.66 -10.55 23.44
N LYS A 16 -13.81 -9.62 22.96
CA LYS A 16 -12.93 -8.83 23.83
C LYS A 16 -13.69 -7.82 24.66
N LEU A 17 -14.74 -7.20 24.13
CA LEU A 17 -15.60 -6.27 24.87
C LEU A 17 -16.28 -6.96 26.05
N ASP A 18 -16.76 -8.20 25.86
CA ASP A 18 -17.43 -9.00 26.90
C ASP A 18 -16.51 -9.33 28.09
N GLY A 19 -15.18 -9.30 27.88
CA GLY A 19 -14.19 -9.56 28.93
C GLY A 19 -13.74 -8.33 29.72
N ILE A 20 -14.19 -7.12 29.37
CA ILE A 20 -13.73 -5.87 30.00
C ILE A 20 -14.60 -5.53 31.22
N ASN A 21 -13.98 -5.52 32.39
CA ASN A 21 -14.68 -5.28 33.66
C ASN A 21 -14.48 -3.86 34.24
N LEU A 22 -13.66 -3.03 33.59
CA LEU A 22 -13.35 -1.67 34.03
C LEU A 22 -13.78 -0.65 32.97
N CYS A 23 -14.51 0.38 33.41
CA CYS A 23 -15.03 1.43 32.53
C CYS A 23 -13.92 2.17 31.77
N LYS A 24 -12.78 2.41 32.42
CA LYS A 24 -11.61 3.04 31.78
C LYS A 24 -11.06 2.19 30.63
N ASP A 25 -10.92 0.88 30.85
CA ASP A 25 -10.40 -0.04 29.84
C ASP A 25 -11.38 -0.17 28.67
N LEU A 26 -12.69 -0.09 28.95
CA LEU A 26 -13.73 -0.08 27.92
C LEU A 26 -13.65 1.19 27.05
N GLN A 27 -13.45 2.35 27.67
CA GLN A 27 -13.30 3.63 26.96
C GLN A 27 -12.03 3.65 26.10
N ASP A 28 -10.90 3.20 26.65
CA ASP A 28 -9.62 3.16 25.95
C ASP A 28 -9.69 2.17 24.77
N PHE A 29 -10.27 0.97 24.99
CA PHE A 29 -10.46 -0.02 23.94
C PHE A 29 -11.42 0.46 22.84
N THR A 30 -12.55 1.08 23.21
CA THR A 30 -13.52 1.62 22.26
C THR A 30 -12.90 2.71 21.38
N SER A 31 -12.12 3.63 21.97
CA SER A 31 -11.45 4.70 21.22
C SER A 31 -10.49 4.15 20.16
N VAL A 32 -9.67 3.17 20.54
CA VAL A 32 -8.71 2.52 19.64
C VAL A 32 -9.41 1.76 18.51
N ILE A 33 -10.42 0.95 18.85
CA ILE A 33 -11.16 0.16 17.87
C ILE A 33 -11.93 1.07 16.90
N MET A 34 -12.64 2.08 17.40
CA MET A 34 -13.39 2.98 16.53
C MET A 34 -12.48 3.81 15.63
N ALA A 35 -11.30 4.20 16.09
CA ALA A 35 -10.31 4.87 15.24
C ALA A 35 -9.82 3.95 14.10
N ASP A 36 -9.59 2.67 14.39
CA ASP A 36 -9.18 1.69 13.38
C ASP A 36 -10.30 1.37 12.39
N LEU A 37 -11.52 1.14 12.87
CA LEU A 37 -12.70 0.89 12.02
C LEU A 37 -13.00 2.08 11.10
N ASN A 38 -12.85 3.32 11.59
CA ASN A 38 -13.01 4.51 10.76
C ASN A 38 -11.93 4.63 9.67
N LYS A 39 -10.68 4.21 9.95
CA LYS A 39 -9.63 4.15 8.93
C LYS A 39 -9.94 3.10 7.87
N GLN A 40 -10.41 1.91 8.28
CA GLN A 40 -10.83 0.87 7.35
C GLN A 40 -12.00 1.34 6.48
N LEU A 41 -12.99 2.01 7.07
CA LEU A 41 -14.12 2.59 6.34
C LEU A 41 -13.68 3.66 5.34
N ALA A 42 -12.78 4.57 5.74
CA ALA A 42 -12.22 5.58 4.84
C ALA A 42 -11.48 4.94 3.67
N TRP A 43 -10.62 3.95 3.94
CA TRP A 43 -9.91 3.21 2.89
C TRP A 43 -10.87 2.52 1.91
N ILE A 44 -11.92 1.85 2.39
CA ILE A 44 -12.94 1.23 1.51
C ILE A 44 -13.61 2.27 0.62
N LYS A 45 -13.96 3.45 1.16
CA LYS A 45 -14.55 4.55 0.38
C LYS A 45 -13.59 5.06 -0.68
N ASP A 46 -12.33 5.31 -0.31
CA ASP A 46 -11.29 5.74 -1.25
C ASP A 46 -11.10 4.72 -2.39
N GLN A 47 -11.15 3.42 -2.08
CA GLN A 47 -11.10 2.38 -3.11
C GLN A 47 -12.32 2.46 -4.05
N ILE A 48 -13.54 2.58 -3.51
CA ILE A 48 -14.75 2.72 -4.33
C ILE A 48 -14.67 3.96 -5.22
N GLU A 49 -14.28 5.11 -4.67
CA GLU A 49 -14.14 6.36 -5.40
C GLU A 49 -13.04 6.28 -6.46
N SER A 50 -11.92 5.63 -6.16
CA SER A 50 -10.85 5.39 -7.14
C SER A 50 -11.31 4.49 -8.29
N LEU A 51 -12.27 3.59 -8.02
CA LEU A 51 -12.77 2.63 -9.00
C LEU A 51 -13.97 3.14 -9.80
N ALA A 52 -14.72 4.12 -9.29
CA ALA A 52 -15.92 4.65 -9.92
C ALA A 52 -15.69 5.18 -11.36
N PRO A 53 -14.59 5.89 -11.68
CA PRO A 53 -14.30 6.33 -13.04
C PRO A 53 -14.16 5.19 -14.05
N PHE A 54 -13.84 3.96 -13.61
CA PHE A 54 -13.71 2.82 -14.51
C PHE A 54 -15.06 2.25 -14.95
N ALA A 55 -16.13 2.41 -14.17
CA ALA A 55 -17.45 1.86 -14.51
C ALA A 55 -17.94 2.39 -15.88
N ASP A 56 -17.77 3.69 -16.11
CA ASP A 56 -18.13 4.35 -17.37
C ASP A 56 -17.17 4.02 -18.53
N LEU A 57 -16.02 3.40 -18.23
CA LEU A 57 -14.98 3.07 -19.21
C LEU A 57 -15.00 1.61 -19.66
N LEU A 58 -15.76 0.75 -18.99
CA LEU A 58 -15.84 -0.69 -19.32
C LEU A 58 -16.55 -0.97 -20.65
N GLU A 59 -17.39 -0.04 -21.12
CA GLU A 59 -18.09 -0.16 -22.39
C GLU A 59 -17.62 0.94 -23.36
N ALA A 60 -16.98 0.53 -24.46
CA ALA A 60 -16.63 1.45 -25.53
C ALA A 60 -17.91 1.97 -26.21
N PRO A 61 -18.00 3.26 -26.60
CA PRO A 61 -19.21 3.87 -27.16
C PRO A 61 -19.56 3.42 -28.60
N GLY A 62 -19.16 2.21 -29.01
CA GLY A 62 -19.38 1.67 -30.34
C GLY A 62 -18.71 2.50 -31.43
N ALA A 63 -19.36 2.62 -32.60
CA ALA A 63 -18.82 3.32 -33.77
C ALA A 63 -18.97 4.87 -33.72
N ASP A 64 -19.43 5.43 -32.60
CA ASP A 64 -19.52 6.89 -32.43
C ASP A 64 -18.12 7.49 -32.25
N LEU A 65 -17.51 7.89 -33.37
CA LEU A 65 -16.14 8.40 -33.44
C LEU A 65 -15.89 9.60 -32.52
N ALA A 66 -16.91 10.46 -32.30
CA ALA A 66 -16.78 11.62 -31.42
C ALA A 66 -16.69 11.20 -29.95
N LYS A 67 -17.45 10.18 -29.54
CA LYS A 67 -17.40 9.63 -28.17
C LYS A 67 -16.17 8.75 -27.93
N LEU A 68 -15.65 8.11 -28.97
CA LEU A 68 -14.45 7.27 -28.91
C LEU A 68 -13.22 8.06 -28.43
N ALA A 69 -13.01 9.28 -28.94
CA ALA A 69 -11.88 10.12 -28.53
C ALA A 69 -11.98 10.49 -27.04
N THR A 70 -13.14 10.97 -26.59
CA THR A 70 -13.36 11.31 -25.17
C THR A 70 -13.26 10.09 -24.25
N TRP A 71 -13.76 8.92 -24.68
CA TRP A 71 -13.62 7.68 -23.94
C TRP A 71 -12.15 7.27 -23.79
N ALA A 72 -11.36 7.35 -24.87
CA ALA A 72 -9.94 7.04 -24.85
C ALA A 72 -9.14 8.00 -23.94
N GLU A 73 -9.41 9.31 -24.02
CA GLU A 73 -8.80 10.31 -23.14
C GLU A 73 -9.09 10.01 -21.67
N LYS A 74 -10.36 9.74 -21.32
CA LYS A 74 -10.73 9.36 -19.96
C LYS A 74 -10.05 8.08 -19.51
N MET A 75 -9.89 7.09 -20.38
CA MET A 75 -9.19 5.85 -20.07
C MET A 75 -7.70 6.08 -19.79
N ILE A 76 -7.04 6.92 -20.59
CA ILE A 76 -5.64 7.29 -20.38
C ILE A 76 -5.49 8.03 -19.04
N SER A 77 -6.34 9.02 -18.75
CA SER A 77 -6.26 9.79 -17.52
C SER A 77 -6.60 8.97 -16.27
N ALA A 78 -7.57 8.05 -16.34
CA ALA A 78 -8.00 7.26 -15.19
C ALA A 78 -7.11 6.04 -14.91
N LEU A 79 -6.52 5.42 -15.94
CA LEU A 79 -5.80 4.14 -15.80
C LEU A 79 -4.31 4.26 -16.15
N VAL A 80 -4.02 4.72 -17.37
CA VAL A 80 -2.66 4.66 -17.93
C VAL A 80 -1.73 5.65 -17.23
N GLN A 81 -2.17 6.88 -17.02
CA GLN A 81 -1.37 7.93 -16.42
C GLN A 81 -1.04 7.65 -14.94
N PRO A 82 -1.99 7.26 -14.07
CA PRO A 82 -1.67 6.88 -12.69
C PRO A 82 -0.72 5.67 -12.64
N GLY A 83 -0.94 4.66 -13.50
CA GLY A 83 -0.06 3.49 -13.58
C GLY A 83 1.37 3.85 -13.98
N TYR A 84 1.52 4.74 -14.97
CA TYR A 84 2.83 5.22 -15.40
C TYR A 84 3.52 6.08 -14.32
N GLN A 85 2.79 6.92 -13.60
CA GLN A 85 3.33 7.67 -12.47
C GLN A 85 3.78 6.75 -11.33
N ALA A 86 3.01 5.71 -11.02
CA ALA A 86 3.41 4.69 -10.04
C ALA A 86 4.70 3.98 -10.48
N TYR A 87 4.82 3.62 -11.76
CA TYR A 87 6.06 3.07 -12.33
C TYR A 87 7.26 4.01 -12.13
N LEU A 88 7.12 5.29 -12.50
CA LEU A 88 8.20 6.28 -12.33
C LEU A 88 8.63 6.42 -10.86
N LYS A 89 7.65 6.42 -9.94
CA LYS A 89 7.93 6.44 -8.50
C LYS A 89 8.69 5.19 -8.06
N MET A 90 8.26 4.00 -8.49
CA MET A 90 8.93 2.74 -8.16
C MET A 90 10.36 2.70 -8.69
N MET A 91 10.62 3.25 -9.88
CA MET A 91 11.97 3.40 -10.41
C MET A 91 12.85 4.31 -9.52
N ALA A 92 12.32 5.44 -9.07
CA ALA A 92 13.04 6.32 -8.14
C ALA A 92 13.26 5.68 -6.75
N ASP A 93 12.27 4.95 -6.25
CA ASP A 93 12.37 4.20 -4.99
C ASP A 93 13.41 3.07 -5.10
N LEU A 94 13.56 2.43 -6.28
CA LEU A 94 14.59 1.42 -6.55
C LEU A 94 16.00 2.00 -6.51
N GLU A 95 16.23 3.17 -7.11
CA GLU A 95 17.51 3.88 -7.05
C GLU A 95 17.85 4.28 -5.60
N THR A 96 16.84 4.78 -4.87
CA THR A 96 16.97 5.14 -3.46
C THR A 96 17.33 3.91 -2.61
N LEU A 97 16.64 2.79 -2.82
CA LEU A 97 16.88 1.54 -2.11
C LEU A 97 18.29 1.01 -2.36
N THR A 98 18.75 1.03 -3.62
CA THR A 98 20.12 0.63 -4.00
C THR A 98 21.16 1.47 -3.26
N THR A 99 20.93 2.79 -3.15
CA THR A 99 21.79 3.69 -2.40
C THR A 99 21.81 3.36 -0.90
N GLN A 100 20.64 3.08 -0.31
CA GLN A 100 20.56 2.70 1.11
C GLN A 100 21.22 1.35 1.38
N ILE A 101 21.06 0.35 0.50
CA ILE A 101 21.73 -0.94 0.60
C ILE A 101 23.25 -0.74 0.64
N THR A 102 23.79 0.05 -0.29
CA THR A 102 25.23 0.36 -0.34
C THR A 102 25.70 1.02 0.96
N ARG A 103 24.92 1.98 1.50
CA ARG A 103 25.23 2.64 2.78
C ARG A 103 25.24 1.66 3.95
N VAL A 104 24.28 0.75 4.01
CA VAL A 104 24.19 -0.29 5.05
C VAL A 104 25.37 -1.26 4.93
N MET A 105 25.72 -1.71 3.72
CA MET A 105 26.89 -2.56 3.49
C MET A 105 28.18 -1.89 3.96
N ALA A 106 28.36 -0.59 3.67
CA ALA A 106 29.52 0.18 4.15
C ALA A 106 29.56 0.27 5.69
N ALA A 107 28.42 0.52 6.34
CA ALA A 107 28.32 0.57 7.81
C ALA A 107 28.61 -0.79 8.46
N ILE A 108 28.10 -1.88 7.88
CA ILE A 108 28.38 -3.26 8.32
C ILE A 108 29.87 -3.56 8.19
N THR A 109 30.49 -3.17 7.07
CA THR A 109 31.93 -3.36 6.84
C THR A 109 32.77 -2.59 7.86
N ALA A 110 32.40 -1.33 8.13
CA ALA A 110 33.06 -0.50 9.13
C ALA A 110 32.89 -1.07 10.56
N ALA A 111 31.74 -1.66 10.87
CA ALA A 111 31.51 -2.33 12.15
C ALA A 111 32.31 -3.65 12.27
N ALA A 112 32.33 -4.46 11.22
CA ALA A 112 33.12 -5.69 11.15
C ALA A 112 34.62 -5.41 11.34
N ALA A 113 35.15 -4.35 10.71
CA ALA A 113 36.54 -3.93 10.89
C ALA A 113 36.90 -3.55 12.35
N ARG A 114 35.92 -3.13 13.16
CA ARG A 114 36.11 -2.86 14.60
C ARG A 114 36.06 -4.13 15.45
N ILE A 115 35.47 -5.20 14.94
CA ILE A 115 35.29 -6.47 15.64
C ILE A 115 36.23 -7.48 14.98
N THR A 116 37.45 -7.57 15.47
CA THR A 116 38.59 -8.34 14.90
C THR A 116 38.30 -9.82 14.62
N SER A 117 37.23 -10.39 15.17
CA SER A 117 36.78 -11.78 14.96
C SER A 117 35.63 -11.95 13.95
N CYS A 118 35.11 -10.87 13.35
CA CYS A 118 33.91 -10.92 12.52
C CYS A 118 34.24 -10.77 11.03
N ALA A 119 34.18 -11.89 10.29
CA ALA A 119 34.21 -11.88 8.82
C ALA A 119 32.77 -11.93 8.28
N ILE A 120 32.36 -10.91 7.52
CA ILE A 120 31.03 -10.83 6.92
C ILE A 120 31.15 -10.99 5.40
N THR A 121 30.35 -11.90 4.85
CA THR A 121 30.14 -12.03 3.41
C THR A 121 28.79 -11.45 3.05
N PHE A 122 28.75 -10.60 2.02
CA PHE A 122 27.50 -10.07 1.49
C PHE A 122 26.98 -11.01 0.40
N PRO A 123 25.68 -11.36 0.40
CA PRO A 123 25.07 -12.03 -0.74
C PRO A 123 25.11 -11.11 -1.97
N VAL A 124 25.39 -11.68 -3.14
CA VAL A 124 25.37 -10.93 -4.40
C VAL A 124 23.94 -10.48 -4.69
N THR A 125 23.71 -9.17 -4.69
CA THR A 125 22.45 -8.57 -5.17
C THR A 125 22.62 -8.13 -6.61
N GLU A 126 21.82 -8.68 -7.53
CA GLU A 126 21.68 -8.15 -8.88
C GLU A 126 21.02 -6.77 -8.78
N ILE A 127 21.80 -5.71 -9.03
CA ILE A 127 21.27 -4.35 -9.16
C ILE A 127 20.79 -4.23 -10.60
N VAL A 128 19.47 -4.31 -10.80
CA VAL A 128 18.87 -4.05 -12.12
C VAL A 128 18.89 -2.53 -12.33
N GLY A 129 19.79 -2.08 -13.19
CA GLY A 129 19.86 -0.70 -13.69
C GLY A 129 18.99 -0.48 -14.92
#